data_AF-A0A8T5TE95-F1
#
_entry.id   AF-A0A8T5TE95-F1
#
_cell.length_a   1.000
_cell.length_b   1.000
_cell.length_c   1.000
_cell.angle_alpha   90.00
_cell.angle_beta   90.00
_cell.angle_gamma   90.00
#
_symmetry.space_group_name_H-M   'P 1'
#
loop_
_entity.id
_entity.type
_entity.pdbx_description
1 polymer ?
#
loop_
_entity_poly.entity_id
_entity_poly.type
_entity_poly.pdbx_seq_one_letter_code
_entity_poly.pdbx_strand_id
1 'polypeptide(L)'
;MDPKEFFSIAECLVDMKNEKISEEICYRTAINRLYYGTFHLIQLKYYFKIPPSASKYPHKYVKNKIKNTKILGDYKDLEKYRVDADYHIDKKISNLHKYALQCQKRIFKNLENPYDDDDEEYYNKFHKKR
;
A
#
# COMPACT_ATOMS: atom_id res chain seq x y z
N MET A 1 7.66 -14.92 4.40
CA MET A 1 8.37 -13.79 3.77
C MET A 1 8.18 -12.60 4.68
N ASP A 2 9.27 -11.91 5.03
CA ASP A 2 9.22 -10.76 5.94
C ASP A 2 8.72 -9.52 5.18
N PRO A 3 7.62 -8.86 5.59
CA PRO A 3 7.17 -7.61 4.99
C PRO A 3 8.24 -6.52 4.95
N LYS A 4 9.17 -6.49 5.91
CA LYS A 4 10.21 -5.46 6.01
C LYS A 4 11.13 -5.44 4.80
N GLU A 5 11.46 -6.61 4.26
CA GLU A 5 12.31 -6.73 3.06
C GLU A 5 11.69 -5.99 1.86
N PHE A 6 10.37 -6.06 1.69
CA PHE A 6 9.69 -5.32 0.62
C PHE A 6 9.84 -3.81 0.79
N PHE A 7 9.66 -3.30 2.01
CA PHE A 7 9.73 -1.86 2.27
C PHE A 7 11.16 -1.33 2.09
N SER A 8 12.17 -2.06 2.59
CA SER A 8 13.56 -1.68 2.37
C SER A 8 13.94 -1.68 0.88
N ILE A 9 13.46 -2.65 0.09
CA ILE A 9 13.67 -2.64 -1.36
C ILE A 9 12.97 -1.43 -2.01
N ALA A 10 11.75 -1.10 -1.58
CA ALA A 10 11.01 0.05 -2.10
C ALA A 10 11.78 1.37 -1.88
N GLU A 11 12.33 1.56 -0.67
CA GLU A 11 13.16 2.71 -0.32
C GLU A 11 14.42 2.78 -1.19
N CYS A 12 15.17 1.66 -1.29
CA CYS A 12 16.37 1.59 -2.12
C CYS A 12 16.11 1.92 -3.60
N LEU A 13 14.96 1.50 -4.15
CA LEU A 13 14.62 1.76 -5.54
C LEU A 13 14.39 3.26 -5.81
N VAL A 14 13.76 3.96 -4.88
CA VAL A 14 13.43 5.38 -5.03
C VAL A 14 14.68 6.26 -4.95
N ASP A 15 15.67 5.84 -4.15
CA ASP A 15 16.94 6.55 -4.03
C ASP A 15 17.98 6.15 -5.10
N MET A 16 17.67 5.13 -5.90
CA MET A 16 18.57 4.60 -6.92
C MET A 16 18.73 5.60 -8.07
N LYS A 17 19.90 6.24 -8.15
CA LYS A 17 20.34 6.96 -9.36
C LYS A 17 21.04 5.98 -10.30
N ASN A 18 20.37 5.61 -11.39
CA ASN A 18 20.90 4.69 -12.38
C ASN A 18 20.65 5.22 -13.80
N GLU A 19 21.71 5.43 -14.57
CA GLU A 19 21.61 5.96 -15.94
C GLU A 19 20.94 4.97 -16.92
N LYS A 20 20.90 3.68 -16.56
CA LYS A 20 20.32 2.60 -17.40
C LYS A 20 18.86 2.30 -17.08
N ILE A 21 18.34 2.72 -15.92
CA ILE A 21 16.98 2.41 -15.47
C ILE A 21 16.26 3.73 -15.25
N SER A 22 15.12 3.93 -15.92
CA SER A 22 14.35 5.14 -15.73
C SER A 22 13.79 5.21 -14.31
N GLU A 23 13.74 6.42 -13.76
CA GLU A 23 13.17 6.70 -12.45
C GLU A 23 11.71 6.18 -12.33
N GLU A 24 10.99 6.24 -13.45
CA GLU A 24 9.61 5.74 -13.56
C GLU A 24 9.53 4.22 -13.31
N ILE A 25 10.47 3.42 -13.82
CA ILE A 25 10.52 1.97 -13.55
C ILE A 25 10.79 1.73 -12.06
N CYS A 26 11.69 2.50 -11.46
CA CYS A 26 11.98 2.44 -10.03
C CYS A 26 10.74 2.74 -9.20
N TYR A 27 10.00 3.83 -9.50
CA TYR A 27 8.76 4.16 -8.80
C TYR A 27 7.69 3.08 -8.96
N ARG A 28 7.56 2.45 -10.13
CA ARG A 28 6.55 1.40 -10.38
C ARG A 28 6.84 0.20 -9.51
N THR A 29 8.10 -0.21 -9.52
CA THR A 29 8.58 -1.33 -8.73
C THR A 29 8.44 -1.01 -7.23
N ALA A 30 8.74 0.22 -6.79
CA ALA A 30 8.58 0.63 -5.40
C ALA A 30 7.12 0.55 -4.94
N ILE A 31 6.16 1.05 -5.73
CA ILE A 31 4.72 0.93 -5.42
C ILE A 31 4.29 -0.53 -5.31
N ASN A 32 4.76 -1.38 -6.23
CA ASN A 32 4.49 -2.81 -6.19
C ASN A 32 5.01 -3.44 -4.87
N ARG A 33 6.24 -3.11 -4.47
CA ARG A 33 6.82 -3.59 -3.21
C ARG A 33 6.07 -3.09 -1.98
N LEU A 34 5.70 -1.80 -1.93
CA LEU A 34 4.88 -1.25 -0.85
C LEU A 34 3.55 -2.02 -0.71
N TYR A 35 2.89 -2.31 -1.83
CA TYR A 35 1.63 -3.06 -1.82
C TYR A 35 1.80 -4.49 -1.31
N TYR A 36 2.73 -5.27 -1.86
CA TYR A 36 2.91 -6.67 -1.44
C TYR A 36 3.44 -6.80 -0.01
N GLY A 37 4.34 -5.90 0.41
CA GLY A 37 4.76 -5.82 1.81
C GLY A 37 3.56 -5.58 2.73
N THR A 38 2.68 -4.64 2.37
CA THR A 38 1.47 -4.34 3.14
C THR A 38 0.48 -5.51 3.16
N PHE A 39 0.30 -6.18 2.01
CA PHE A 39 -0.54 -7.39 1.89
C PHE A 39 -0.07 -8.52 2.82
N HIS A 40 1.24 -8.75 2.92
CA HIS A 40 1.80 -9.74 3.83
C HIS A 40 1.74 -9.30 5.30
N LEU A 41 1.96 -8.01 5.57
CA LEU A 41 1.82 -7.48 6.93
C LEU A 41 0.41 -7.67 7.47
N ILE A 42 -0.62 -7.38 6.67
CA ILE A 42 -2.01 -7.56 7.08
C ILE A 42 -2.29 -9.03 7.40
N GLN A 43 -1.82 -9.97 6.57
CA GLN A 43 -1.96 -11.41 6.86
C GLN A 43 -1.32 -11.79 8.20
N LEU A 44 -0.13 -11.27 8.49
CA LEU A 44 0.56 -11.50 9.76
C LEU A 44 -0.21 -10.88 10.94
N LYS A 45 -0.63 -9.62 10.84
CA LYS A 45 -1.32 -8.89 11.93
C LYS A 45 -2.68 -9.48 12.27
N TYR A 46 -3.43 -9.96 11.28
CA TYR A 46 -4.72 -10.60 11.48
C TYR A 46 -4.64 -12.13 11.61
N TYR A 47 -3.43 -12.70 11.67
CA TYR A 47 -3.16 -14.13 11.89
C TYR A 47 -3.96 -15.07 10.98
N PHE A 48 -4.00 -14.79 9.67
CA PHE A 48 -4.68 -15.67 8.73
C PHE A 48 -3.81 -16.04 7.53
N LYS A 49 -4.10 -17.21 6.97
CA LYS A 49 -3.55 -17.68 5.69
C LYS A 49 -4.66 -17.67 4.64
N ILE A 50 -4.27 -17.47 3.38
CA ILE A 50 -5.20 -17.57 2.27
C ILE A 50 -5.49 -19.06 2.01
N PRO A 51 -6.74 -19.51 2.15
CA PRO A 51 -7.09 -20.91 1.89
C PRO A 51 -6.98 -21.23 0.39
N PRO A 52 -6.77 -22.50 0.01
CA PRO A 52 -6.72 -22.90 -1.40
C PRO A 52 -7.95 -22.46 -2.21
N SER A 53 -9.14 -22.47 -1.61
CA SER A 53 -10.39 -22.01 -2.23
C SER A 53 -10.39 -20.53 -2.63
N ALA A 54 -9.54 -19.70 -2.02
CA ALA A 54 -9.41 -18.27 -2.30
C ALA A 54 -8.13 -17.91 -3.08
N SER A 55 -7.31 -18.90 -3.45
CA SER A 55 -6.03 -18.72 -4.15
C SER A 55 -6.13 -17.97 -5.49
N LYS A 56 -7.28 -18.05 -6.18
CA LYS A 56 -7.54 -17.29 -7.42
C LYS A 56 -7.75 -15.80 -7.17
N TYR A 57 -8.17 -15.41 -5.96
CA TYR A 57 -8.50 -14.02 -5.61
C TYR A 57 -7.92 -13.63 -4.24
N PRO A 58 -6.59 -13.74 -4.06
CA PRO A 58 -5.95 -13.57 -2.75
C PRO A 58 -6.11 -12.14 -2.22
N HIS A 59 -6.04 -11.15 -3.10
CA HIS A 59 -6.20 -9.72 -2.75
C HIS A 59 -7.62 -9.40 -2.27
N LYS A 60 -8.64 -9.97 -2.94
CA LYS A 60 -10.05 -9.85 -2.53
C LYS A 60 -10.27 -10.51 -1.17
N TYR A 61 -9.66 -11.68 -0.95
CA TYR A 61 -9.73 -12.38 0.33
C TYR A 61 -9.16 -11.55 1.47
N VAL A 62 -7.92 -11.03 1.32
CA VAL A 62 -7.29 -10.18 2.34
C VAL A 62 -8.13 -8.95 2.65
N LYS A 63 -8.64 -8.28 1.61
CA LYS A 63 -9.50 -7.09 1.74
C LYS A 63 -10.74 -7.36 2.60
N ASN A 64 -11.38 -8.52 2.41
CA ASN A 64 -12.56 -8.92 3.18
C ASN A 64 -12.26 -9.26 4.65
N LYS A 65 -10.98 -9.40 5.03
CA LYS A 65 -10.56 -9.65 6.42
C LYS A 65 -10.24 -8.38 7.20
N ILE A 66 -10.03 -7.26 6.51
CA ILE A 66 -9.75 -5.97 7.15
C ILE A 66 -11.05 -5.42 7.72
N LYS A 67 -11.16 -5.39 9.06
CA LYS A 67 -12.34 -4.86 9.77
C LYS A 67 -12.25 -3.35 10.02
N ASN A 68 -11.05 -2.84 10.23
CA ASN A 68 -10.82 -1.41 10.43
C ASN A 68 -11.02 -0.66 9.10
N THR A 69 -11.99 0.26 9.06
CA THR A 69 -12.38 0.99 7.84
C THR A 69 -11.30 1.93 7.33
N LYS A 70 -10.50 2.53 8.23
CA LYS A 70 -9.35 3.38 7.88
C LYS A 70 -8.29 2.58 7.15
N ILE A 71 -7.89 1.42 7.72
CA ILE A 71 -6.96 0.48 7.06
C ILE A 71 -7.52 0.02 5.72
N LEU A 72 -8.82 -0.31 5.65
CA LEU A 72 -9.45 -0.76 4.42
C LEU A 72 -9.44 0.32 3.32
N GLY A 73 -9.68 1.58 3.69
CA GLY A 73 -9.61 2.72 2.77
C GLY A 73 -8.21 2.87 2.18
N ASP A 74 -7.19 3.01 3.04
CA ASP A 74 -5.80 3.15 2.61
C ASP A 74 -5.32 1.93 1.80
N TYR A 75 -5.78 0.73 2.16
CA TYR A 75 -5.41 -0.49 1.44
C TYR A 75 -6.02 -0.53 0.03
N LYS A 76 -7.25 -0.04 -0.16
CA LYS A 76 -7.87 0.09 -1.49
C LYS A 76 -7.17 1.13 -2.35
N ASP A 77 -6.75 2.25 -1.76
CA ASP A 77 -5.99 3.26 -2.48
C ASP A 77 -4.61 2.73 -2.89
N LEU A 78 -3.92 2.02 -1.99
CA LEU A 78 -2.66 1.35 -2.30
C LEU A 78 -2.80 0.30 -3.41
N GLU A 79 -3.90 -0.49 -3.40
CA GLU A 79 -4.22 -1.43 -4.48
C GLU A 79 -4.41 -0.72 -5.82
N LYS A 80 -5.12 0.41 -5.83
CA LYS A 80 -5.31 1.23 -7.04
C LYS A 80 -3.99 1.73 -7.60
N TYR A 81 -3.10 2.28 -6.75
CA TYR A 81 -1.78 2.71 -7.19
C TYR A 81 -0.96 1.55 -7.75
N ARG A 82 -1.03 0.35 -7.15
CA ARG A 82 -0.38 -0.84 -7.68
C ARG A 82 -0.98 -1.28 -9.02
N VAL A 83 -2.30 -1.22 -9.20
CA VAL A 83 -2.95 -1.47 -10.51
C VAL A 83 -2.40 -0.52 -11.57
N ASP A 84 -2.33 0.78 -11.26
CA ASP A 84 -1.79 1.78 -12.19
C ASP A 84 -0.31 1.54 -12.50
N ALA A 85 0.50 1.19 -11.51
CA ALA A 85 1.92 0.89 -11.68
C ALA A 85 2.17 -0.35 -12.53
N ASP A 86 1.41 -1.43 -12.32
CA ASP A 86 1.63 -2.72 -12.98
C ASP A 86 0.99 -2.81 -14.37
N TYR A 87 -0.15 -2.14 -14.59
CA TYR A 87 -0.97 -2.37 -15.79
C TYR A 87 -1.18 -1.14 -16.69
N HIS A 88 -0.91 0.07 -16.21
CA HIS A 88 -1.06 1.30 -17.00
C HIS A 88 0.31 1.93 -17.26
N ILE A 89 1.04 1.36 -18.22
CA ILE A 89 2.43 1.77 -18.56
C ILE A 89 2.51 3.18 -19.16
N ASP A 90 1.41 3.65 -19.74
CA ASP A 90 1.24 4.98 -20.34
C ASP A 90 1.07 6.10 -19.30
N LYS A 91 0.61 5.77 -18.09
CA LYS A 91 0.41 6.76 -17.02
C LYS A 91 1.73 7.09 -16.33
N LYS A 92 2.03 8.38 -16.11
CA LYS A 92 3.16 8.78 -15.25
C LYS A 92 2.81 8.59 -13.77
N ILE A 93 3.56 7.75 -13.06
CA ILE A 93 3.28 7.31 -11.68
C ILE A 93 4.24 7.89 -10.63
N SER A 94 5.28 8.64 -11.01
CA SER A 94 6.21 9.32 -10.07
C SER A 94 5.50 10.06 -8.92
N ASN A 95 4.36 10.72 -9.19
CA ASN A 95 3.56 11.37 -8.15
C ASN A 95 2.77 10.36 -7.27
N LEU A 96 2.40 9.20 -7.81
CA LEU A 96 1.64 8.17 -7.11
C LEU A 96 2.45 7.45 -6.05
N HIS A 97 3.77 7.33 -6.22
CA HIS A 97 4.63 6.70 -5.22
C HIS A 97 4.52 7.38 -3.84
N LYS A 98 4.49 8.71 -3.81
CA LYS A 98 4.34 9.47 -2.54
C LYS A 98 3.01 9.15 -1.85
N TYR A 99 1.92 9.04 -2.61
CA TYR A 99 0.61 8.67 -2.06
C TYR A 99 0.58 7.21 -1.60
N ALA A 100 1.20 6.29 -2.33
CA ALA A 100 1.35 4.89 -1.93
C ALA A 100 2.10 4.77 -0.60
N LEU A 101 3.22 5.48 -0.44
CA LEU A 101 3.98 5.52 0.80
C LEU A 101 3.16 6.07 1.97
N GLN A 102 2.38 7.13 1.74
CA GLN A 102 1.50 7.68 2.77
C GLN A 102 0.41 6.68 3.20
N CYS A 103 -0.19 5.95 2.25
CA CYS A 103 -1.16 4.90 2.57
C CYS A 103 -0.52 3.81 3.42
N GLN A 104 0.68 3.33 3.04
CA GLN A 104 1.42 2.34 3.81
C GLN A 104 1.70 2.82 5.25
N LYS A 105 2.18 4.06 5.42
CA LYS A 105 2.45 4.63 6.75
C LYS A 105 1.20 4.74 7.62
N ARG A 106 0.07 5.16 7.05
CA ARG A 106 -1.20 5.22 7.79
C ARG A 106 -1.71 3.84 8.17
N ILE A 107 -1.59 2.84 7.28
CA ILE A 107 -1.91 1.44 7.60
C ILE A 107 -1.07 0.95 8.76
N PHE A 108 0.24 1.20 8.74
CA PHE A 108 1.15 0.85 9.84
C PHE A 108 0.72 1.47 11.16
N LYS A 109 0.50 2.79 11.16
CA LYS A 109 0.04 3.51 12.36
C LYS A 109 -1.23 2.88 12.95
N ASN A 110 -2.24 2.62 12.12
CA ASN A 110 -3.51 2.04 12.56
C ASN A 110 -3.39 0.56 12.96
N LEU A 111 -2.39 -0.17 12.46
CA LEU A 111 -2.11 -1.57 12.87
C LEU A 111 -1.33 -1.64 14.19
N GLU A 112 -0.61 -0.59 14.56
CA GLU A 112 0.15 -0.49 15.82
C GLU A 112 -0.68 0.14 16.94
N ASN A 113 -1.54 1.11 16.61
CA ASN A 113 -2.42 1.76 17.55
C ASN A 113 -3.88 1.76 17.04
N PRO A 114 -4.63 0.67 17.27
CA PRO A 114 -6.00 0.54 16.77
C PRO A 114 -7.02 1.42 17.50
N TYR A 115 -6.62 2.15 18.55
CA TYR A 115 -7.46 3.02 19.39
C TYR A 115 -7.11 4.51 19.26
N ASP A 116 -6.25 4.89 18.31
CA ASP A 116 -5.87 6.29 18.06
C ASP A 116 -7.00 7.02 17.29
N ASP A 117 -8.07 7.36 18.01
CA ASP A 117 -9.20 8.14 17.54
C ASP A 117 -8.91 9.65 17.56
N ASP A 118 -7.97 10.11 16.74
CA ASP A 118 -7.86 11.54 16.39
C ASP A 118 -8.62 11.80 15.08
N ASP A 119 -9.95 11.67 15.12
CA ASP A 119 -10.82 11.68 13.92
C ASP A 119 -11.38 13.04 13.49
N GLU A 120 -11.13 14.13 14.22
CA GLU A 120 -11.70 15.43 13.82
C GLU A 120 -10.86 16.21 12.78
N GLU A 121 -9.54 16.04 12.74
CA GLU A 121 -8.70 16.87 11.86
C GLU A 121 -8.67 16.34 10.40
N TYR A 122 -8.65 15.02 10.20
CA TYR A 122 -8.51 14.42 8.87
C TYR A 122 -9.75 14.60 7.99
N TYR A 123 -10.96 14.37 8.55
CA TYR A 123 -12.21 14.53 7.80
C TYR A 123 -12.43 15.99 7.40
N ASN A 124 -12.13 16.93 8.29
CA ASN A 124 -12.26 18.36 8.01
C ASN A 124 -11.19 18.88 7.01
N LYS A 125 -10.01 18.25 6.93
CA LYS A 125 -8.93 18.70 6.02
C LYS A 125 -9.09 18.25 4.57
N PHE A 126 -9.73 17.10 4.32
CA PHE A 126 -9.83 16.52 2.97
C PHE A 126 -11.25 16.46 2.40
N HIS A 127 -12.29 16.58 3.23
CA HIS A 127 -13.70 16.48 2.78
C HIS A 127 -14.53 17.75 2.96
N LYS A 128 -13.96 18.85 3.49
CA LYS A 128 -14.54 20.19 3.35
C LYS A 128 -13.85 20.97 2.23
N LYS A 129 -14.34 20.79 1.00
CA LYS A 129 -14.35 21.84 -0.02
C LYS A 129 -15.79 21.98 -0.52
N ARG A 130 -16.29 23.21 -0.30
CA ARG A 130 -17.51 23.86 -0.80
C ARG A 130 -18.45 23.04 -1.66
#